data_AF-A0A936KWJ1-F1
#
_entry.id   AF-A0A936KWJ1-F1
#
_cell.length_a   1.000
_cell.length_b   1.000
_cell.length_c   1.000
_cell.angle_alpha   90.00
_cell.angle_beta   90.00
_cell.angle_gamma   90.00
#
_symmetry.space_group_name_H-M   'P 1'
#
loop_
_entity.id
_entity.type
_entity.pdbx_description
1 polymer ?
#
loop_
_entity_poly.entity_id
_entity_poly.type
_entity_poly.pdbx_seq_one_letter_code
_entity_poly.pdbx_strand_id
1 'polypeptide(L)'
;MFLNNYFTQQERREKKTGVLISYNSTYNKLDTEKKIQVYDRALNLARNAKSAHENNTKDIENKTGWINKHKIEWHKKFTLSVACLILFFIGAPLGAIIRKGGFGVPVIVSIFFFLVYYILSMIGEKYVKAGGLIAYQGMWMASSILLPIGVYLTYKATHDSNLFNLNIYINPIKNIFKKFTKKNKL
;
A
#
# COMPACT_ATOMS: atom_id res chain seq x y z
N MET A 1 35.62 20.85 24.43
CA MET A 1 35.02 20.31 23.18
C MET A 1 34.58 21.41 22.21
N PHE A 2 33.93 22.50 22.67
CA PHE A 2 33.49 23.59 21.80
C PHE A 2 34.62 24.39 21.13
N LEU A 3 35.71 24.72 21.84
CA LEU A 3 36.83 25.48 21.29
C LEU A 3 37.55 24.77 20.12
N ASN A 4 37.66 23.44 20.16
CA ASN A 4 38.33 22.66 19.11
C ASN A 4 37.58 22.77 17.76
N ASN A 5 36.24 22.75 17.78
CA ASN A 5 35.43 22.90 16.58
C ASN A 5 35.51 24.30 15.95
N TYR A 6 35.73 25.37 16.74
CA TYR A 6 35.91 26.72 16.21
C TYR A 6 37.26 26.90 15.50
N PHE A 7 38.35 26.34 16.06
CA PHE A 7 39.67 26.36 15.43
C PHE A 7 39.67 25.58 14.10
N THR A 8 39.06 24.40 14.04
CA THR A 8 38.96 23.62 12.78
C THR A 8 38.07 24.28 11.71
N GLN A 9 37.18 25.19 12.11
CA GLN A 9 36.36 25.98 11.16
C GLN A 9 37.12 27.19 10.62
N GLN A 10 37.96 27.84 11.43
CA GLN A 10 38.78 28.97 10.98
C GLN A 10 39.84 28.54 9.96
N GLU A 11 40.54 27.43 10.21
CA GLU A 11 41.56 26.91 9.30
C GLU A 11 40.96 26.46 7.95
N ARG A 12 39.73 25.92 7.97
CA ARG A 12 38.97 25.61 6.75
C ARG A 12 38.50 26.86 6.00
N ARG A 13 38.27 27.98 6.69
CA ARG A 13 37.91 29.26 6.06
C ARG A 13 39.12 29.94 5.46
N GLU A 14 40.25 30.04 6.16
CA GLU A 14 41.49 30.62 5.61
C GLU A 14 42.01 29.85 4.38
N LYS A 15 41.99 28.51 4.41
CA LYS A 15 42.34 27.68 3.25
C LYS A 15 41.41 27.92 2.06
N LYS A 16 40.11 28.14 2.30
CA LYS A 16 39.16 28.52 1.24
C LYS A 16 39.45 29.93 0.70
N THR A 17 39.73 30.90 1.56
CA THR A 17 40.03 32.28 1.15
C THR A 17 41.31 32.39 0.33
N GLY A 18 42.38 31.68 0.71
CA GLY A 18 43.65 31.66 -0.04
C GLY A 18 43.53 31.02 -1.43
N VAL A 19 42.75 29.93 -1.55
CA VAL A 19 42.50 29.27 -2.84
C VAL A 19 41.68 30.15 -3.80
N LEU A 20 40.71 30.91 -3.28
CA LEU A 20 39.88 31.82 -4.07
C LEU A 20 40.67 33.02 -4.63
N ILE A 21 41.63 33.55 -3.86
CA ILE A 21 42.51 34.66 -4.29
C ILE A 21 43.46 34.20 -5.41
N SER A 22 44.03 32.99 -5.29
CA SER A 22 44.91 32.41 -6.31
C SER A 22 44.20 32.10 -7.64
N TYR A 23 42.93 31.72 -7.58
CA TYR A 23 42.10 31.48 -8.77
C TYR A 23 41.87 32.76 -9.58
N ASN A 24 41.47 33.85 -8.91
CA ASN A 24 41.15 35.13 -9.57
C ASN A 24 42.35 35.77 -10.28
N SER A 25 43.55 35.69 -9.68
CA SER A 25 44.79 36.22 -10.28
C SER A 25 45.16 35.47 -11.57
N THR A 26 45.05 34.15 -11.56
CA THR A 26 45.40 33.31 -12.70
C THR A 26 44.36 33.41 -13.82
N TYR A 27 43.07 33.48 -13.47
CA TYR A 27 41.94 33.65 -14.40
C TYR A 27 42.06 34.94 -15.24
N ASN A 28 42.44 36.06 -14.62
CA ASN A 28 42.52 37.35 -15.30
C ASN A 28 43.66 37.42 -16.34
N LYS A 29 44.70 36.58 -16.20
CA LYS A 29 45.85 36.51 -17.11
C LYS A 29 45.61 35.63 -18.35
N LEU A 30 44.47 34.94 -18.45
CA LEU A 30 44.13 34.10 -19.60
C LEU A 30 43.53 34.91 -20.76
N ASP A 31 43.80 34.45 -21.97
CA ASP A 31 43.18 34.92 -23.20
C ASP A 31 41.66 34.64 -23.23
N THR A 32 40.90 35.44 -23.97
CA THR A 32 39.43 35.43 -23.98
C THR A 32 38.86 34.06 -24.38
N GLU A 33 39.47 33.39 -25.36
CA GLU A 33 39.10 32.03 -25.80
C GLU A 33 39.27 31.00 -24.66
N LYS A 34 40.38 31.07 -23.93
CA LYS A 34 40.65 30.17 -22.80
C LYS A 34 39.72 30.41 -21.62
N LYS A 35 39.27 31.66 -21.40
CA LYS A 35 38.28 31.99 -20.37
C LYS A 35 36.92 31.35 -20.67
N ILE A 36 36.48 31.36 -21.92
CA ILE A 36 35.24 30.71 -22.36
C ILE A 36 35.33 29.20 -22.16
N GLN A 37 36.43 28.58 -22.57
CA GLN A 37 36.65 27.14 -22.38
C GLN A 37 36.66 26.71 -20.91
N VAL A 38 37.30 27.49 -20.02
CA VAL A 38 37.29 27.22 -18.57
C VAL A 38 35.88 27.35 -18.00
N TYR A 39 35.12 28.36 -18.44
CA TYR A 39 33.74 28.57 -18.01
C TYR A 39 32.81 27.45 -18.46
N ASP A 40 32.90 27.03 -19.72
CA ASP A 40 32.12 25.90 -20.27
C ASP A 40 32.47 24.59 -19.59
N ARG A 41 33.76 24.36 -19.27
CA ARG A 41 34.20 23.19 -18.52
C ARG A 41 33.65 23.21 -17.09
N ALA A 42 33.68 24.36 -16.42
CA ALA A 42 33.10 24.52 -15.09
C ALA A 42 31.57 24.31 -15.10
N LEU A 43 30.88 24.86 -16.11
CA LEU A 43 29.44 24.67 -16.31
C LEU A 43 29.09 23.21 -16.56
N ASN A 44 29.85 22.51 -17.41
CA ASN A 44 29.65 21.10 -17.70
C ASN A 44 29.92 20.23 -16.46
N LEU A 45 30.97 20.53 -15.67
CA LEU A 45 31.21 19.86 -14.40
C LEU A 45 30.06 20.06 -13.40
N ALA A 46 29.56 21.30 -13.29
CA ALA A 46 28.42 21.61 -12.41
C ALA A 46 27.13 20.90 -12.86
N ARG A 47 26.85 20.88 -14.16
CA ARG A 47 25.70 20.17 -14.75
C ARG A 47 25.81 18.65 -14.55
N ASN A 48 27.00 18.09 -14.74
CA ASN A 48 27.25 16.66 -14.51
C ASN A 48 27.09 16.29 -13.04
N ALA A 49 27.60 17.10 -12.12
CA ALA A 49 27.42 16.90 -10.68
C ALA A 49 25.94 16.98 -10.28
N LYS A 50 25.20 17.97 -10.82
CA LYS A 50 23.75 18.09 -10.62
C LYS A 50 23.01 16.86 -11.16
N SER A 51 23.29 16.44 -12.38
CA SER A 51 22.66 15.27 -13.00
C SER A 51 22.97 13.98 -12.24
N ALA A 52 24.22 13.79 -11.79
CA ALA A 52 24.58 12.65 -10.95
C ALA A 52 23.81 12.64 -9.61
N HIS A 53 23.58 13.80 -9.01
CA HIS A 53 22.81 13.91 -7.77
C HIS A 53 21.30 13.65 -7.97
N GLU A 54 20.74 14.14 -9.07
CA GLU A 54 19.35 13.85 -9.46
C GLU A 54 19.15 12.36 -9.76
N ASN A 55 20.10 11.74 -10.47
CA ASN A 55 20.06 10.32 -10.77
C ASN A 55 20.19 9.47 -9.50
N ASN A 56 21.14 9.79 -8.61
CA ASN A 56 21.27 9.10 -7.33
C ASN A 56 20.02 9.23 -6.46
N THR A 57 19.39 10.40 -6.44
CA THR A 57 18.14 10.61 -5.70
C THR A 57 17.01 9.73 -6.26
N LYS A 58 16.83 9.71 -7.58
CA LYS A 58 15.86 8.84 -8.24
C LYS A 58 16.13 7.36 -8.00
N ASP A 59 17.40 6.95 -7.99
CA ASP A 59 17.79 5.56 -7.71
C ASP A 59 17.46 5.16 -6.27
N ILE A 60 17.66 6.06 -5.30
CA ILE A 60 17.29 5.84 -3.90
C ILE A 60 15.76 5.76 -3.75
N GLU A 61 15.01 6.65 -4.39
CA GLU A 61 13.54 6.62 -4.40
C GLU A 61 13.01 5.32 -5.03
N ASN A 62 13.59 4.88 -6.15
CA ASN A 62 13.22 3.63 -6.78
C ASN A 62 13.51 2.44 -5.85
N LYS A 63 14.71 2.36 -5.26
CA LYS A 63 15.09 1.29 -4.32
C LYS A 63 14.17 1.25 -3.10
N THR A 64 13.86 2.39 -2.50
CA THR A 64 12.92 2.48 -1.36
C THR A 64 11.50 2.08 -1.76
N GLY A 65 11.06 2.45 -2.96
CA GLY A 65 9.80 1.98 -3.55
C GLY A 65 9.73 0.45 -3.70
N TRP A 66 10.80 -0.19 -4.17
CA TRP A 66 10.88 -1.66 -4.25
C TRP A 66 10.81 -2.32 -2.88
N ILE A 67 11.51 -1.79 -1.88
CA ILE A 67 11.49 -2.30 -0.51
C ILE A 67 10.08 -2.21 0.08
N ASN A 68 9.39 -1.08 -0.13
CA ASN A 68 8.03 -0.91 0.35
C ASN A 68 7.05 -1.85 -0.33
N LYS A 69 7.14 -2.03 -1.66
CA LYS A 69 6.34 -3.03 -2.38
C LYS A 69 6.56 -4.44 -1.83
N HIS A 70 7.81 -4.81 -1.54
CA HIS A 70 8.12 -6.11 -0.98
C HIS A 70 7.48 -6.32 0.40
N LYS A 71 7.52 -5.30 1.28
CA LYS A 71 6.85 -5.34 2.59
C LYS A 71 5.34 -5.47 2.47
N ILE A 72 4.71 -4.76 1.53
CA ILE A 72 3.28 -4.84 1.25
C ILE A 72 2.88 -6.27 0.87
N GLU A 73 3.58 -6.87 -0.10
CA GLU A 73 3.30 -8.23 -0.55
C GLU A 73 3.48 -9.27 0.57
N TRP A 74 4.49 -9.08 1.43
CA TRP A 74 4.71 -9.96 2.57
C TRP A 74 3.55 -9.92 3.56
N HIS A 75 3.12 -8.72 3.97
CA HIS A 75 1.97 -8.57 4.86
C HIS A 75 0.65 -9.03 4.22
N LYS A 76 0.46 -8.82 2.92
CA LYS A 76 -0.72 -9.28 2.18
C LYS A 76 -0.93 -10.78 2.25
N LYS A 77 0.14 -11.56 2.13
CA LYS A 77 0.08 -13.02 2.24
C LYS A 77 -0.32 -13.45 3.66
N PHE A 78 0.21 -12.76 4.67
CA PHE A 78 -0.11 -13.05 6.06
C PHE A 78 -1.58 -12.70 6.41
N THR A 79 -2.05 -11.52 6.01
CA THR A 79 -3.42 -11.09 6.29
C THR A 79 -4.45 -11.95 5.56
N LEU A 80 -4.12 -12.47 4.38
CA LEU A 80 -4.98 -13.42 3.66
C LEU A 80 -5.21 -14.71 4.46
N SER A 81 -4.16 -15.29 5.05
CA SER A 81 -4.31 -16.47 5.91
C SER A 81 -5.15 -16.17 7.16
N VAL A 82 -4.94 -15.02 7.79
CA VAL A 82 -5.75 -14.57 8.93
C VAL A 82 -7.21 -14.37 8.54
N ALA A 83 -7.47 -13.81 7.35
CA ALA A 83 -8.82 -13.64 6.83
C ALA A 83 -9.54 -14.97 6.64
N CYS A 84 -8.85 -16.02 6.16
CA CYS A 84 -9.42 -17.36 6.07
C CYS A 84 -9.87 -17.89 7.45
N LEU A 85 -9.08 -17.65 8.50
CA LEU A 85 -9.46 -18.05 9.87
C LEU A 85 -10.68 -17.27 10.36
N ILE A 86 -10.73 -15.95 10.13
CA ILE A 86 -11.87 -15.11 10.50
C ILE A 86 -13.14 -15.59 9.77
N LEU A 87 -13.06 -15.81 8.46
CA LEU A 87 -14.18 -16.29 7.64
C LEU A 87 -14.64 -17.69 8.06
N PHE A 88 -13.73 -18.57 8.46
CA PHE A 88 -14.07 -19.89 8.99
C PHE A 88 -14.89 -19.78 10.28
N PHE A 89 -14.47 -18.93 11.22
CA PHE A 89 -15.22 -18.69 12.46
C PHE A 89 -16.56 -18.01 12.25
N ILE A 90 -16.74 -17.25 11.18
CA ILE A 90 -18.04 -16.66 10.82
C ILE A 90 -18.93 -17.71 10.13
N GLY A 91 -18.35 -18.49 9.21
CA GLY A 91 -19.05 -19.50 8.41
C GLY A 91 -19.49 -20.72 9.21
N ALA A 92 -18.71 -21.16 10.19
CA ALA A 92 -19.05 -22.31 11.05
C ALA A 92 -20.36 -22.14 11.85
N PRO A 93 -20.56 -21.07 12.64
CA PRO A 93 -21.81 -20.85 13.37
C PRO A 93 -22.98 -20.58 12.43
N LEU A 94 -22.80 -19.77 11.39
CA LEU A 94 -23.85 -19.50 10.40
C LEU A 94 -24.29 -20.79 9.67
N GLY A 95 -23.34 -21.63 9.28
CA GLY A 95 -23.62 -22.91 8.65
C GLY A 95 -24.37 -23.89 9.55
N ALA A 96 -24.06 -23.91 10.85
CA ALA A 96 -24.74 -24.77 11.82
C ALA A 96 -26.20 -24.34 12.11
N ILE A 97 -26.46 -23.03 12.18
CA ILE A 97 -27.81 -22.47 12.42
C ILE A 97 -28.73 -22.72 11.22
N ILE A 98 -28.20 -22.67 10.00
CA ILE A 98 -28.96 -22.64 8.75
C ILE A 98 -29.25 -24.05 8.19
N ARG A 99 -29.31 -25.07 9.05
CA ARG A 99 -29.54 -26.48 8.66
C ARG A 99 -30.91 -26.80 8.01
N LYS A 100 -31.77 -25.80 7.75
CA LYS A 100 -32.96 -25.94 6.87
C LYS A 100 -32.68 -25.65 5.38
N GLY A 101 -31.47 -25.18 5.02
CA GLY A 101 -31.01 -25.00 3.63
C GLY A 101 -29.90 -25.99 3.25
N GLY A 102 -29.78 -26.32 1.96
CA GLY A 102 -28.72 -27.21 1.47
C GLY A 102 -27.30 -26.63 1.62
N PHE A 103 -26.28 -27.46 1.38
CA PHE A 103 -24.84 -27.14 1.57
C PHE A 103 -24.35 -25.81 0.95
N GLY A 104 -25.07 -25.22 -0.01
CA GLY A 104 -24.66 -23.99 -0.71
C GLY A 104 -24.85 -22.68 0.05
N VAL A 105 -25.80 -22.58 1.00
CA VAL A 105 -26.05 -21.31 1.73
C VAL A 105 -24.82 -20.82 2.52
N PRO A 106 -24.15 -21.65 3.36
CA PRO A 106 -22.94 -21.21 4.06
C PRO A 106 -21.79 -20.87 3.11
N VAL A 107 -21.70 -21.55 1.96
CA VAL A 107 -20.66 -21.29 0.95
C VAL A 107 -20.84 -19.92 0.32
N ILE A 108 -22.07 -19.56 -0.11
CA ILE A 108 -22.36 -18.26 -0.72
C ILE A 108 -22.09 -17.11 0.26
N VAL A 109 -22.50 -17.27 1.52
CA VAL A 109 -22.22 -16.26 2.56
C VAL A 109 -20.72 -16.07 2.76
N SER A 110 -19.95 -17.16 2.77
CA SER A 110 -18.49 -17.09 2.89
C SER A 110 -17.83 -16.37 1.70
N ILE A 111 -18.26 -16.66 0.47
CA ILE A 111 -17.77 -15.97 -0.73
C ILE A 111 -18.11 -14.47 -0.69
N PHE A 112 -19.31 -14.12 -0.23
CA PHE A 112 -19.71 -12.72 -0.10
C PHE A 112 -18.77 -11.94 0.84
N PHE A 113 -18.52 -12.46 2.04
CA PHE A 113 -17.57 -11.83 2.98
C PHE A 113 -16.13 -11.82 2.46
N PHE A 114 -15.72 -12.87 1.75
CA PHE A 114 -14.42 -12.91 1.10
C PHE A 114 -14.26 -11.80 0.05
N LEU A 115 -15.30 -11.53 -0.76
CA LEU A 115 -15.29 -10.43 -1.73
C LEU A 115 -15.21 -9.07 -1.05
N VAL A 116 -15.99 -8.86 0.02
CA VAL A 116 -15.93 -7.62 0.81
C VAL A 116 -14.52 -7.41 1.37
N TYR A 117 -13.93 -8.45 1.95
CA TYR A 117 -12.55 -8.41 2.43
C TYR A 117 -11.57 -8.06 1.31
N TYR A 118 -11.70 -8.70 0.14
CA TYR A 118 -10.80 -8.46 -1.00
C TYR A 118 -10.88 -7.02 -1.48
N ILE A 119 -12.09 -6.44 -1.59
CA ILE A 119 -12.28 -5.04 -1.97
C ILE A 119 -11.63 -4.10 -0.93
N LEU A 120 -11.86 -4.33 0.36
CA LEU A 120 -11.24 -3.54 1.43
C LEU A 120 -9.70 -3.65 1.39
N SER A 121 -9.17 -4.85 1.16
CA SER A 121 -7.74 -5.07 1.02
C SER A 121 -7.16 -4.34 -0.19
N MET A 122 -7.87 -4.29 -1.32
CA MET A 122 -7.45 -3.51 -2.49
C MET A 122 -7.46 -2.01 -2.20
N ILE A 123 -8.44 -1.50 -1.45
CA ILE A 123 -8.49 -0.10 -1.05
C ILE A 123 -7.30 0.24 -0.14
N GLY A 124 -7.05 -0.58 0.88
CA GLY A 124 -5.89 -0.41 1.78
C GLY A 124 -4.56 -0.43 1.03
N GLU A 125 -4.39 -1.35 0.08
CA GLU A 125 -3.19 -1.43 -0.76
C GLU A 125 -3.02 -0.17 -1.63
N LYS A 126 -4.10 0.33 -2.24
CA LYS A 126 -4.06 1.60 -2.99
C LYS A 126 -3.69 2.78 -2.10
N TYR A 127 -4.15 2.80 -0.85
CA TYR A 127 -3.87 3.87 0.09
C TYR A 127 -2.40 3.88 0.55
N VAL A 128 -1.79 2.70 0.74
CA VAL A 128 -0.35 2.58 1.01
C VAL A 128 0.48 3.00 -0.19
N LYS A 129 0.08 2.58 -1.41
CA LYS A 129 0.78 2.98 -2.65
C LYS A 129 0.70 4.47 -2.92
N ALA A 130 -0.36 5.15 -2.49
CA ALA A 130 -0.51 6.60 -2.54
C ALA A 130 0.36 7.34 -1.50
N GLY A 131 1.10 6.63 -0.64
CA GLY A 131 1.94 7.21 0.41
C GLY A 131 1.17 7.69 1.64
N GLY A 132 -0.13 7.39 1.73
CA GLY A 132 -1.00 7.85 2.83
C GLY A 132 -0.87 7.04 4.12
N LEU A 133 -0.44 5.78 4.05
CA LEU A 133 -0.30 4.88 5.20
C LEU A 133 0.97 4.02 5.09
N ILE A 134 1.51 3.60 6.24
CA ILE A 134 2.56 2.57 6.30
C ILE A 134 1.99 1.20 5.88
N ALA A 135 2.84 0.37 5.26
CA ALA A 135 2.45 -0.94 4.72
C ALA A 135 1.71 -1.83 5.74
N TYR A 136 2.17 -1.84 7.00
CA TYR A 136 1.51 -2.60 8.05
C TYR A 136 0.05 -2.16 8.28
N GLN A 137 -0.20 -0.86 8.44
CA GLN A 137 -1.55 -0.34 8.72
C GLN A 137 -2.50 -0.58 7.56
N GLY A 138 -2.09 -0.30 6.33
CA GLY A 138 -2.97 -0.45 5.17
C GLY A 138 -3.32 -1.91 4.86
N MET A 139 -2.40 -2.85 5.08
CA MET A 139 -2.70 -4.27 4.86
C MET A 139 -3.58 -4.88 5.95
N TRP A 140 -3.42 -4.44 7.21
CA TRP A 140 -4.22 -4.94 8.34
C TRP A 140 -5.56 -4.24 8.48
N MET A 141 -5.75 -3.08 7.85
CA MET A 141 -7.00 -2.31 7.88
C MET A 141 -8.22 -3.17 7.51
N ALA A 142 -8.12 -4.00 6.48
CA ALA A 142 -9.22 -4.88 6.07
C ALA A 142 -9.58 -5.89 7.17
N SER A 143 -8.58 -6.52 7.82
CA SER A 143 -8.80 -7.45 8.93
C SER A 143 -9.37 -6.75 10.16
N SER A 144 -8.87 -5.56 10.50
CA SER A 144 -9.34 -4.76 11.65
C SER A 144 -10.80 -4.31 11.51
N ILE A 145 -11.29 -4.13 10.28
CA ILE A 145 -12.69 -3.80 10.00
C ILE A 145 -13.56 -5.06 9.94
N LEU A 146 -13.09 -6.10 9.24
CA LEU A 146 -13.87 -7.31 9.01
C LEU A 146 -14.08 -8.12 10.29
N LEU A 147 -13.07 -8.19 11.17
CA LEU A 147 -13.14 -8.97 12.40
C LEU A 147 -14.28 -8.52 13.32
N PRO A 148 -14.38 -7.23 13.75
CA PRO A 148 -15.48 -6.80 14.62
C PRO A 148 -16.85 -6.91 13.93
N ILE A 149 -16.94 -6.62 12.62
CA ILE A 149 -18.19 -6.77 11.86
C ILE A 149 -18.61 -8.25 11.81
N GLY A 150 -17.66 -9.14 11.54
CA GLY A 150 -17.87 -10.58 11.49
C GLY A 150 -18.35 -11.12 12.83
N VAL A 151 -17.66 -10.78 13.92
CA VAL A 151 -18.06 -11.18 15.28
C VAL A 151 -19.43 -10.63 15.64
N TYR A 152 -19.70 -9.34 15.36
CA TYR A 152 -20.99 -8.73 15.63
C TYR A 152 -22.13 -9.41 14.85
N LEU A 153 -21.91 -9.69 13.56
CA LEU A 153 -22.90 -10.34 12.72
C LEU A 153 -23.15 -11.78 13.15
N THR A 154 -22.09 -12.54 13.47
CA THR A 154 -22.20 -13.90 14.00
C THR A 154 -22.95 -13.93 15.33
N TYR A 155 -22.68 -12.97 16.22
CA TYR A 155 -23.40 -12.85 17.49
C TYR A 155 -24.90 -12.63 17.25
N LYS A 156 -25.26 -11.67 16.39
CA LYS A 156 -26.66 -11.38 16.06
C LYS A 156 -27.34 -12.54 15.34
N ALA A 157 -26.66 -13.21 14.41
CA ALA A 157 -27.20 -14.35 13.69
C ALA A 157 -27.47 -15.57 14.59
N THR A 158 -26.65 -15.75 15.63
CA THR A 158 -26.81 -16.86 16.59
C THR A 158 -27.96 -16.63 17.56
N HIS A 159 -28.23 -15.37 17.92
CA HIS A 159 -29.29 -15.03 18.87
C HIS A 159 -30.64 -14.70 18.20
N ASP A 160 -30.65 -14.13 17.00
CA ASP A 160 -31.87 -13.76 16.27
C ASP A 160 -32.15 -14.73 15.11
N SER A 161 -33.01 -15.71 15.35
CA SER A 161 -33.49 -16.68 14.34
C SER A 161 -34.37 -16.05 13.24
N ASN A 162 -34.81 -14.79 13.42
CA ASN A 162 -35.76 -14.15 12.51
C ASN A 162 -35.11 -13.44 11.29
N LEU A 163 -33.81 -13.09 11.35
CA LEU A 163 -33.07 -12.48 10.23
C LEU A 163 -32.80 -13.47 9.08
N PHE A 164 -32.82 -14.78 9.37
CA PHE A 164 -32.54 -15.86 8.42
C PHE A 164 -33.75 -16.77 8.17
N ASN A 165 -34.96 -16.21 8.18
CA ASN A 165 -36.14 -16.89 7.64
C ASN A 165 -36.00 -17.04 6.11
N LEU A 166 -35.15 -17.99 5.69
CA LEU A 166 -34.86 -18.32 4.30
C LEU A 166 -36.14 -18.51 3.49
N ASN A 167 -37.21 -19.03 4.10
CA ASN A 167 -38.54 -19.18 3.49
C ASN A 167 -39.07 -17.94 2.78
N ILE A 168 -38.80 -16.73 3.28
CA ILE A 168 -39.22 -15.47 2.63
C ILE A 168 -38.41 -15.24 1.33
N TYR A 169 -37.14 -15.62 1.31
CA TYR A 169 -36.23 -15.43 0.17
C TYR A 169 -36.35 -16.53 -0.90
N ILE A 170 -36.59 -17.79 -0.51
CA ILE A 170 -36.77 -18.91 -1.46
C ILE A 170 -38.16 -18.93 -2.12
N ASN A 171 -39.20 -18.38 -1.49
CA ASN A 171 -40.56 -18.34 -2.08
C ASN A 171 -40.64 -17.61 -3.44
N PRO A 172 -40.07 -16.41 -3.63
CA PRO A 172 -40.09 -15.74 -4.94
C PRO A 172 -39.29 -16.50 -6.00
N ILE A 173 -38.11 -17.04 -5.65
CA ILE A 173 -37.26 -17.82 -6.57
C ILE A 173 -37.97 -19.11 -7.00
N LYS A 174 -38.60 -19.82 -6.06
CA LYS A 174 -39.36 -21.04 -6.33
C LYS A 174 -40.52 -20.76 -7.28
N ASN A 175 -41.25 -19.65 -7.10
CA ASN A 175 -42.35 -19.26 -7.98
C ASN A 175 -41.88 -18.89 -9.40
N ILE A 176 -40.71 -18.27 -9.54
CA ILE A 176 -40.10 -17.96 -10.85
C ILE A 176 -39.69 -19.26 -11.57
N PHE A 177 -39.04 -20.19 -10.87
CA PHE A 177 -38.62 -21.48 -11.44
C PHE A 177 -39.82 -22.37 -11.80
N LYS A 178 -40.89 -22.38 -10.99
CA LYS A 178 -42.12 -23.12 -11.27
C LYS A 178 -42.83 -22.60 -12.53
N LYS A 179 -42.74 -21.29 -12.80
CA LYS A 179 -43.32 -20.67 -14.00
C LYS A 179 -42.56 -21.05 -15.27
N PHE A 180 -41.24 -21.25 -15.17
CA PHE A 180 -40.40 -21.73 -16.27
C PHE A 180 -40.58 -23.22 -16.56
N THR A 181 -40.71 -24.08 -15.55
CA THR A 181 -40.87 -25.54 -15.76
C THR A 181 -42.26 -25.94 -16.24
N LYS A 182 -43.31 -25.14 -15.94
CA LYS A 182 -44.67 -25.40 -16.42
C LYS A 182 -44.85 -25.12 -17.92
N LYS A 183 -43.90 -24.44 -18.58
CA LYS A 183 -43.97 -24.09 -20.01
C LYS A 183 -43.48 -25.21 -20.95
N ASN A 184 -42.82 -26.25 -20.43
CA ASN A 184 -42.28 -27.37 -21.23
C ASN A 184 -43.14 -28.66 -21.18
N LYS A 185 -44.40 -28.55 -20.72
CA LYS A 185 -45.42 -29.61 -20.83
C LYS A 185 -46.62 -29.06 -21.60
N LEU A 186 -46.46 -28.83 -22.89
CA LEU A 186 -47.51 -28.78 -23.91
C LEU A 186 -46.86 -29.24 -25.22
#